data_AF-A0A1Z5J6E7-F1
#
_entry.id   AF-A0A1Z5J6E7-F1
#
_cell.length_a   1.000
_cell.length_b   1.000
_cell.length_c   1.000
_cell.angle_alpha   90.00
_cell.angle_beta   90.00
_cell.angle_gamma   90.00
#
_symmetry.space_group_name_H-M   'P 1'
#
loop_
_entity.id
_entity.type
_entity.pdbx_description
1 polymer ?
#
loop_
_entity_poly.entity_id
_entity_poly.type
_entity_poly.pdbx_seq_one_letter_code
_entity_poly.pdbx_strand_id
1 'polypeptide(L)'
;MASEWIELRGQDLLLKICDQPLQNQKLLESSGDSPEIKAGDAVLVDFTVHQTNDKDNTDGPLCQKATSWLVVVGQNEIADALDIALTHMLNHQTARAWSTAKYAYGPHPRTYSWGNDKYTLPPNSSVLYQITRAMKVKDTSRLNPYFTLQKTNTRKMIANDLYLCEWPQRKDRALRLYEKSAKDMEVLVDGTYFQQVGTDHPQYKEARQLMIDSYNNILALHMRAKQYGLAKQAGAALLKKDPRNLKALLRLAKVAMMDPKTSLDEADSAIQSLENAVTYKNRDEEEEASKLRAAWKKKKANASS
;
A
#
# COMPACT_ATOMS: atom_id res chain seq x y z
N MET A 1 -10.93 -27.58 -25.03
CA MET A 1 -12.23 -26.90 -24.88
C MET A 1 -12.01 -25.68 -24.00
N ALA A 2 -12.31 -24.47 -24.50
CA ALA A 2 -12.21 -23.27 -23.69
C ALA A 2 -13.22 -23.38 -22.54
N SER A 3 -12.79 -23.11 -21.31
CA SER A 3 -13.69 -23.06 -20.17
C SER A 3 -14.74 -21.96 -20.36
N GLU A 4 -15.96 -22.22 -19.88
CA GLU A 4 -17.01 -21.21 -19.84
C GLU A 4 -16.71 -20.17 -18.75
N TRP A 5 -17.32 -18.99 -18.88
CA TRP A 5 -17.27 -17.95 -17.87
C TRP A 5 -18.10 -18.36 -16.64
N ILE A 6 -17.50 -18.26 -15.46
CA ILE A 6 -18.10 -18.55 -14.16
C ILE A 6 -18.51 -17.22 -13.52
N GLU A 7 -19.76 -17.09 -13.09
CA GLU A 7 -20.24 -15.92 -12.35
C GLU A 7 -19.84 -16.00 -10.87
N LEU A 8 -19.01 -15.06 -10.40
CA LEU A 8 -18.58 -15.01 -8.99
C LEU A 8 -19.45 -14.06 -8.15
N ARG A 9 -19.95 -12.99 -8.77
CA ARG A 9 -20.86 -11.99 -8.17
C ARG A 9 -21.92 -11.53 -9.18
N GLY A 10 -22.62 -12.49 -9.78
CA GLY A 10 -23.52 -12.24 -10.90
C GLY A 10 -22.75 -11.73 -12.13
N GLN A 11 -23.42 -10.91 -12.94
CA GLN A 11 -22.83 -10.35 -14.16
C GLN A 11 -21.78 -9.25 -13.92
N ASP A 12 -21.52 -8.85 -12.68
CA ASP A 12 -20.55 -7.80 -12.35
C ASP A 12 -19.10 -8.32 -12.20
N LEU A 13 -18.93 -9.63 -11.98
CA LEU A 13 -17.62 -10.27 -11.79
C LEU A 13 -17.64 -11.69 -12.32
N LEU A 14 -16.84 -11.93 -13.35
CA LEU A 14 -16.78 -13.18 -14.09
C LEU A 14 -15.35 -13.73 -14.08
N LEU A 15 -15.20 -15.04 -14.05
CA LEU A 15 -13.91 -15.74 -14.07
C LEU A 15 -13.89 -16.81 -15.17
N LYS A 16 -12.79 -16.91 -15.89
CA LYS A 16 -12.53 -17.95 -16.89
C LYS A 16 -11.16 -18.56 -16.66
N ILE A 17 -11.11 -19.83 -16.28
CA ILE A 17 -9.85 -20.54 -16.04
C ILE A 17 -9.22 -20.94 -17.39
N CYS A 18 -8.02 -20.45 -17.70
CA CYS A 18 -7.45 -20.62 -19.02
C CYS A 18 -6.72 -21.97 -19.22
N ASP A 19 -6.27 -22.61 -18.14
CA ASP A 19 -5.59 -23.90 -18.18
C ASP A 19 -6.49 -25.08 -17.82
N GLN A 20 -6.17 -26.27 -18.34
CA GLN A 20 -6.73 -27.51 -17.82
C GLN A 20 -5.88 -28.04 -16.64
N PRO A 21 -6.49 -28.64 -15.60
CA PRO A 21 -5.81 -29.07 -14.37
C PRO A 21 -4.65 -30.09 -14.54
N LEU A 22 -4.49 -30.65 -15.75
CA LEU A 22 -3.86 -31.96 -15.97
C LEU A 22 -2.31 -31.99 -15.93
N GLN A 23 -1.61 -30.87 -16.01
CA GLN A 23 -0.14 -30.87 -15.87
C GLN A 23 0.37 -30.52 -14.46
N ASN A 24 -0.46 -29.85 -13.64
CA ASN A 24 -0.05 -29.39 -12.31
C ASN A 24 -0.44 -30.36 -11.17
N GLN A 25 -1.37 -31.29 -11.42
CA GLN A 25 -1.87 -32.21 -10.38
C GLN A 25 -0.79 -33.18 -9.86
N LYS A 26 0.11 -33.66 -10.72
CA LYS A 26 1.25 -34.51 -10.33
C LYS A 26 2.29 -33.80 -9.45
N LEU A 27 2.41 -32.47 -9.55
CA LEU A 27 3.28 -31.67 -8.68
C LEU A 27 2.60 -31.39 -7.33
N LEU A 28 1.28 -31.22 -7.33
CA LEU A 28 0.47 -30.93 -6.14
C LEU A 28 0.35 -32.13 -5.19
N GLU A 29 0.19 -33.34 -5.73
CA GLU A 29 0.07 -34.59 -4.95
C GLU A 29 1.32 -34.93 -4.12
N SER A 30 2.50 -34.42 -4.49
CA SER A 30 3.75 -34.69 -3.76
C SER A 30 4.00 -33.78 -2.55
N SER A 31 3.25 -32.68 -2.42
CA SER A 31 3.48 -31.64 -1.40
C SER A 31 2.57 -31.73 -0.17
N GLY A 32 1.47 -32.49 -0.24
CA GLY A 32 0.48 -32.60 0.85
C GLY A 32 -0.37 -31.34 1.08
N ASP A 33 -0.11 -30.24 0.36
CA ASP A 33 -0.86 -28.99 0.48
C ASP A 33 -2.12 -29.00 -0.42
N SER A 34 -3.20 -28.43 0.10
CA SER A 34 -4.45 -28.24 -0.65
C SER A 34 -4.18 -27.45 -1.94
N PRO A 35 -4.62 -27.94 -3.11
CA PRO A 35 -4.39 -27.27 -4.39
C PRO A 35 -5.17 -25.96 -4.51
N GLU A 36 -6.26 -25.81 -3.77
CA GLU A 36 -7.06 -24.59 -3.70
C GLU A 36 -6.34 -23.46 -2.98
N ILE A 37 -6.48 -22.24 -3.51
CA ILE A 37 -6.10 -21.00 -2.83
C ILE A 37 -7.23 -20.60 -1.88
N LYS A 38 -6.94 -20.47 -0.59
CA LYS A 38 -7.92 -20.12 0.44
C LYS A 38 -7.65 -18.74 1.04
N ALA A 39 -8.66 -18.15 1.67
CA ALA A 39 -8.48 -16.93 2.43
C ALA A 39 -7.42 -17.14 3.53
N GLY A 40 -6.47 -16.20 3.62
CA GLY A 40 -5.31 -16.28 4.50
C GLY A 40 -4.05 -16.84 3.83
N ASP A 41 -4.17 -17.49 2.66
CA ASP A 41 -3.00 -17.95 1.92
C ASP A 41 -2.22 -16.77 1.35
N ALA A 42 -0.90 -16.85 1.42
CA ALA A 42 -0.01 -15.95 0.71
C ALA A 42 0.21 -16.48 -0.70
N VAL A 43 0.03 -15.61 -1.69
CA VAL A 43 0.09 -15.95 -3.11
C VAL A 43 1.02 -14.97 -3.83
N LEU A 44 1.94 -15.52 -4.62
CA LEU A 44 2.68 -14.77 -5.64
C LEU A 44 1.86 -14.74 -6.92
N VAL A 45 1.45 -13.54 -7.33
CA VAL A 45 0.61 -13.33 -8.50
C VAL A 45 1.32 -12.49 -9.58
N ASP A 46 1.19 -12.94 -10.83
CA ASP A 46 1.54 -12.16 -12.02
C ASP A 46 0.27 -11.89 -12.80
N PHE A 47 0.06 -10.64 -13.17
CA PHE A 47 -1.10 -10.27 -13.98
C PHE A 47 -0.89 -8.99 -14.78
N THR A 48 -1.68 -8.86 -15.86
CA THR A 48 -1.94 -7.60 -16.54
C THR A 48 -3.42 -7.23 -16.37
N VAL A 49 -3.71 -5.95 -16.47
CA VAL A 49 -5.07 -5.41 -16.39
C VAL A 49 -5.34 -4.58 -17.62
N HIS A 50 -6.39 -4.92 -18.35
CA HIS A 50 -6.80 -4.22 -19.56
C HIS A 50 -8.15 -3.55 -19.34
N GLN A 51 -8.33 -2.31 -19.80
CA GLN A 51 -9.63 -1.66 -19.80
C GLN A 51 -10.50 -2.26 -20.91
N THR A 52 -11.66 -2.79 -20.56
CA THR A 52 -12.60 -3.34 -21.55
C THR A 52 -14.00 -3.47 -20.97
N ASN A 53 -15.01 -3.12 -21.78
CA ASN A 53 -16.42 -3.38 -21.47
C ASN A 53 -16.88 -4.76 -21.93
N ASP A 54 -16.07 -5.45 -22.72
CA ASP A 54 -16.33 -6.80 -23.21
C ASP A 54 -15.39 -7.78 -22.52
N LYS A 55 -15.97 -8.79 -21.87
CA LYS A 55 -15.25 -9.85 -21.16
C LYS A 55 -14.37 -10.69 -22.09
N ASP A 56 -14.72 -10.81 -23.36
CA ASP A 56 -13.99 -11.64 -24.33
C ASP A 56 -12.89 -10.85 -25.07
N ASN A 57 -12.88 -9.51 -24.96
CA ASN A 57 -11.86 -8.66 -25.56
C ASN A 57 -10.59 -8.60 -24.69
N THR A 58 -9.50 -9.19 -25.19
CA THR A 58 -8.19 -9.19 -24.53
C THR A 58 -7.27 -8.03 -24.90
N ASP A 59 -7.62 -7.27 -25.94
CA ASP A 59 -6.72 -6.30 -26.58
C ASP A 59 -7.04 -4.86 -26.15
N GLY A 60 -7.82 -4.71 -25.08
CA GLY A 60 -8.11 -3.42 -24.47
C GLY A 60 -6.82 -2.71 -23.98
N PRO A 61 -6.87 -1.38 -23.77
CA PRO A 61 -5.72 -0.63 -23.29
C PRO A 61 -5.15 -1.21 -22.00
N LEU A 62 -3.83 -1.46 -21.98
CA LEU A 62 -3.15 -1.89 -20.76
C LEU A 62 -3.25 -0.77 -19.70
N CYS A 63 -3.62 -1.15 -18.49
CA CYS A 63 -3.85 -0.23 -17.38
C CYS A 63 -2.91 -0.50 -16.21
N GLN A 64 -2.60 -1.76 -15.94
CA GLN A 64 -1.68 -2.15 -14.87
C GLN A 64 -0.96 -3.43 -15.26
N LYS A 65 0.30 -3.56 -14.80
CA LYS A 65 1.07 -4.79 -14.85
C LYS A 65 1.72 -5.03 -13.49
N ALA A 66 1.68 -6.27 -13.03
CA ALA A 66 2.36 -6.69 -11.81
C ALA A 66 3.07 -8.03 -12.04
N THR A 67 4.26 -8.16 -11.46
CA THR A 67 5.08 -9.36 -11.52
C THR A 67 5.61 -9.68 -10.13
N SER A 68 5.48 -10.93 -9.72
CA SER A 68 5.85 -11.45 -8.40
C SER A 68 5.23 -10.64 -7.26
N TRP A 69 3.95 -10.28 -7.41
CA TRP A 69 3.25 -9.52 -6.38
C TRP A 69 2.84 -10.46 -5.25
N LEU A 70 3.35 -10.21 -4.03
CA LEU A 70 3.08 -11.05 -2.87
C LEU A 70 1.89 -10.49 -2.10
N VAL A 71 0.77 -11.21 -2.16
CA VAL A 71 -0.52 -10.78 -1.59
C VAL A 71 -1.07 -11.84 -0.65
N VAL A 72 -1.86 -11.42 0.35
CA VAL A 72 -2.60 -12.34 1.21
C VAL A 72 -4.06 -12.31 0.80
N VAL A 73 -4.55 -13.45 0.32
CA VAL A 73 -5.90 -13.56 -0.26
C VAL A 73 -6.97 -13.51 0.83
N GLY A 74 -8.11 -12.90 0.54
CA GLY A 74 -9.28 -12.83 1.42
C GLY A 74 -9.14 -11.84 2.58
N GLN A 75 -8.10 -11.00 2.58
CA GLN A 75 -7.91 -9.96 3.59
C GLN A 75 -8.31 -8.55 3.12
N ASN A 76 -8.89 -8.44 1.91
CA ASN A 76 -9.26 -7.15 1.31
C ASN A 76 -8.03 -6.21 1.30
N GLU A 77 -6.88 -6.75 0.90
CA GLU A 77 -5.65 -5.99 0.69
C GLU A 77 -5.53 -5.51 -0.74
N ILE A 78 -6.02 -6.27 -1.74
CA ILE A 78 -6.00 -5.97 -3.19
C ILE A 78 -7.39 -5.66 -3.75
N ALA A 79 -7.50 -5.31 -5.04
CA ALA A 79 -8.80 -5.05 -5.67
C ALA A 79 -9.74 -6.26 -5.49
N ASP A 80 -11.00 -6.00 -5.16
CA ASP A 80 -11.95 -7.05 -4.75
C ASP A 80 -12.11 -8.13 -5.84
N ALA A 81 -12.13 -7.72 -7.11
CA ALA A 81 -12.18 -8.62 -8.25
C ALA A 81 -11.01 -9.61 -8.29
N LEU A 82 -9.78 -9.12 -8.04
CA LEU A 82 -8.59 -9.97 -8.01
C LEU A 82 -8.57 -10.86 -6.76
N ASP A 83 -8.96 -10.33 -5.60
CA ASP A 83 -9.02 -11.08 -4.34
C ASP A 83 -10.00 -12.26 -4.45
N ILE A 84 -11.21 -11.98 -4.95
CA ILE A 84 -12.24 -13.00 -5.17
C ILE A 84 -11.79 -14.00 -6.25
N ALA A 85 -11.26 -13.53 -7.39
CA ALA A 85 -10.79 -14.42 -8.44
C ALA A 85 -9.75 -15.43 -7.93
N LEU A 86 -8.76 -14.98 -7.14
CA LEU A 86 -7.73 -15.85 -6.59
C LEU A 86 -8.31 -16.95 -5.69
N THR A 87 -9.35 -16.69 -4.91
CA THR A 87 -9.99 -17.72 -4.06
C THR A 87 -10.69 -18.84 -4.85
N HIS A 88 -10.96 -18.62 -6.14
CA HIS A 88 -11.58 -19.60 -7.03
C HIS A 88 -10.57 -20.28 -7.97
N MET A 89 -9.28 -19.99 -7.82
CA MET A 89 -8.20 -20.59 -8.59
C MET A 89 -7.49 -21.69 -7.81
N LEU A 90 -7.00 -22.70 -8.53
CA LEU A 90 -6.01 -23.62 -8.00
C LEU A 90 -4.61 -23.04 -8.15
N ASN A 91 -3.71 -23.52 -7.30
CA ASN A 91 -2.30 -23.21 -7.36
C ASN A 91 -1.74 -23.50 -8.76
N HIS A 92 -0.93 -22.57 -9.28
CA HIS A 92 -0.34 -22.56 -10.62
C HIS A 92 -1.31 -22.43 -11.81
N GLN A 93 -2.60 -22.14 -11.59
CA GLN A 93 -3.51 -21.87 -12.71
C GLN A 93 -3.32 -20.47 -13.29
N THR A 94 -3.57 -20.34 -14.59
CA THR A 94 -3.86 -19.07 -15.24
C THR A 94 -5.37 -18.86 -15.39
N ALA A 95 -5.79 -17.60 -15.33
CA ALA A 95 -7.19 -17.24 -15.43
C ALA A 95 -7.39 -15.83 -15.98
N ARG A 96 -8.61 -15.56 -16.43
CA ARG A 96 -9.09 -14.24 -16.78
C ARG A 96 -10.24 -13.86 -15.85
N ALA A 97 -10.13 -12.74 -15.17
CA ALA A 97 -11.21 -12.20 -14.35
C ALA A 97 -11.68 -10.88 -14.93
N TRP A 98 -12.92 -10.83 -15.42
CA TRP A 98 -13.54 -9.60 -15.90
C TRP A 98 -14.43 -9.02 -14.81
N SER A 99 -14.33 -7.72 -14.60
CA SER A 99 -15.06 -7.02 -13.54
C SER A 99 -15.58 -5.69 -14.03
N THR A 100 -16.80 -5.34 -13.62
CA THR A 100 -17.27 -3.96 -13.65
C THR A 100 -16.50 -3.12 -12.64
N ALA A 101 -16.62 -1.80 -12.74
CA ALA A 101 -15.91 -0.87 -11.85
C ALA A 101 -16.23 -1.08 -10.36
N LYS A 102 -17.37 -1.71 -10.05
CA LYS A 102 -17.85 -1.98 -8.69
C LYS A 102 -16.89 -2.84 -7.86
N TYR A 103 -16.24 -3.84 -8.47
CA TYR A 103 -15.26 -4.70 -7.81
C TYR A 103 -13.82 -4.44 -8.25
N ALA A 104 -13.60 -3.49 -9.18
CA ALA A 104 -12.29 -3.09 -9.65
C ALA A 104 -11.80 -1.81 -8.95
N TYR A 105 -11.79 -0.69 -9.67
CA TYR A 105 -11.12 0.55 -9.25
C TYR A 105 -12.07 1.73 -8.99
N GLY A 106 -13.38 1.53 -9.17
CA GLY A 106 -14.40 2.48 -8.78
C GLY A 106 -14.38 3.83 -9.52
N PRO A 107 -14.83 4.92 -8.87
CA PRO A 107 -15.19 6.17 -9.52
C PRO A 107 -14.05 7.17 -9.73
N HIS A 108 -12.81 6.79 -9.45
CA HIS A 108 -11.66 7.69 -9.57
C HIS A 108 -10.68 7.19 -10.62
N PRO A 109 -10.03 8.10 -11.35
CA PRO A 109 -9.04 7.70 -12.33
C PRO A 109 -7.83 7.10 -11.62
N ARG A 110 -7.16 6.16 -12.29
CA ARG A 110 -5.90 5.61 -11.81
C ARG A 110 -4.81 5.83 -12.82
N THR A 111 -3.60 6.07 -12.33
CA THR A 111 -2.43 6.24 -13.18
C THR A 111 -1.35 5.29 -12.69
N TYR A 112 -0.91 4.41 -13.59
CA TYR A 112 0.16 3.46 -13.33
C TYR A 112 1.34 3.78 -14.23
N SER A 113 2.54 3.70 -13.68
CA SER A 113 3.77 3.84 -14.43
C SER A 113 4.57 2.55 -14.34
N TRP A 114 5.01 2.04 -15.49
CA TRP A 114 5.85 0.86 -15.58
C TRP A 114 6.97 1.12 -16.59
N GLY A 115 8.21 1.15 -16.12
CA GLY A 115 9.32 1.62 -16.94
C GLY A 115 9.08 3.06 -17.41
N ASN A 116 9.15 3.29 -18.72
CA ASN A 116 8.87 4.59 -19.33
C ASN A 116 7.41 4.80 -19.71
N ASP A 117 6.56 3.78 -19.55
CA ASP A 117 5.17 3.84 -19.96
C ASP A 117 4.27 4.34 -18.84
N LYS A 118 3.28 5.15 -19.21
CA LYS A 118 2.27 5.68 -18.32
C LYS A 118 0.88 5.28 -18.81
N TYR A 119 0.19 4.51 -17.99
CA TYR A 119 -1.14 4.01 -18.25
C TYR A 119 -2.14 4.77 -17.40
N THR A 120 -3.28 5.15 -17.99
CA THR A 120 -4.35 5.84 -17.28
C THR A 120 -5.63 5.04 -17.42
N LEU A 121 -6.21 4.63 -16.30
CA LEU A 121 -7.52 4.01 -16.25
C LEU A 121 -8.57 5.08 -15.92
N PRO A 122 -9.56 5.33 -16.79
CA PRO A 122 -10.63 6.26 -16.50
C PRO A 122 -11.50 5.83 -15.32
N PRO A 123 -12.21 6.78 -14.67
CA PRO A 123 -13.24 6.48 -13.68
C PRO A 123 -14.27 5.46 -14.17
N ASN A 124 -14.79 4.66 -13.26
CA ASN A 124 -15.88 3.71 -13.50
C ASN A 124 -15.63 2.75 -14.68
N SER A 125 -14.38 2.40 -14.93
CA SER A 125 -14.01 1.49 -16.02
C SER A 125 -14.19 0.02 -15.61
N SER A 126 -14.77 -0.75 -16.52
CA SER A 126 -14.68 -2.21 -16.49
C SER A 126 -13.28 -2.65 -16.92
N VAL A 127 -12.78 -3.72 -16.29
CA VAL A 127 -11.43 -4.21 -16.51
C VAL A 127 -11.38 -5.73 -16.63
N LEU A 128 -10.39 -6.21 -17.38
CA LEU A 128 -10.04 -7.60 -17.51
C LEU A 128 -8.66 -7.83 -16.88
N TYR A 129 -8.62 -8.58 -15.79
CA TYR A 129 -7.39 -9.14 -15.22
C TYR A 129 -7.01 -10.38 -16.02
N GLN A 130 -5.80 -10.40 -16.57
CA GLN A 130 -5.18 -11.59 -17.13
C GLN A 130 -4.14 -12.10 -16.15
N ILE A 131 -4.49 -13.12 -15.39
CA ILE A 131 -3.64 -13.72 -14.36
C ILE A 131 -2.82 -14.82 -15.02
N THR A 132 -1.52 -14.61 -15.14
CA THR A 132 -0.58 -15.52 -15.81
C THR A 132 0.18 -16.41 -14.84
N ARG A 133 0.12 -16.11 -13.54
CA ARG A 133 0.66 -16.95 -12.47
C ARG A 133 -0.08 -16.67 -11.18
N ALA A 134 -0.55 -17.72 -10.50
CA ALA A 134 -1.02 -17.65 -9.12
C ALA A 134 -0.38 -18.79 -8.33
N MET A 135 0.64 -18.49 -7.53
CA MET A 135 1.41 -19.50 -6.80
C MET A 135 1.29 -19.32 -5.30
N LYS A 136 0.72 -20.31 -4.61
CA LYS A 136 0.74 -20.38 -3.14
C LYS A 136 2.18 -20.45 -2.67
N VAL A 137 2.51 -19.60 -1.70
CA VAL A 137 3.82 -19.58 -1.09
C VAL A 137 3.70 -19.83 0.40
N LYS A 138 4.59 -20.69 0.90
CA LYS A 138 4.67 -20.96 2.33
C LYS A 138 5.10 -19.68 3.04
N ASP A 139 4.41 -19.35 4.13
CA ASP A 139 4.81 -18.23 4.97
C ASP A 139 6.14 -18.55 5.65
N THR A 140 7.21 -17.93 5.15
CA THR A 140 8.56 -18.06 5.67
C THR A 140 8.96 -16.88 6.53
N SER A 141 8.01 -16.04 6.98
CA SER A 141 8.28 -14.85 7.80
C SER A 141 9.06 -15.13 9.08
N ARG A 142 9.00 -16.36 9.62
CA ARG A 142 9.81 -16.81 10.77
C ARG A 142 11.26 -17.18 10.42
N LEU A 143 11.52 -17.52 9.16
CA LEU A 143 12.78 -18.04 8.67
C LEU A 143 13.58 -17.00 7.87
N ASN A 144 12.89 -16.13 7.13
CA ASN A 144 13.50 -15.17 6.23
C ASN A 144 12.76 -13.81 6.27
N PRO A 145 13.46 -12.69 6.56
CA PRO A 145 12.88 -11.35 6.51
C PRO A 145 12.36 -10.96 5.12
N TYR A 146 12.91 -11.53 4.04
CA TYR A 146 12.56 -11.18 2.66
C TYR A 146 11.07 -11.33 2.36
N PHE A 147 10.45 -12.40 2.87
CA PHE A 147 9.03 -12.63 2.71
C PHE A 147 8.20 -11.51 3.34
N THR A 148 8.54 -11.12 4.57
CA THR A 148 7.87 -10.04 5.30
C THR A 148 8.12 -8.68 4.65
N LEU A 149 9.33 -8.43 4.16
CA LEU A 149 9.71 -7.23 3.42
C LEU A 149 8.89 -7.08 2.13
N GLN A 150 8.87 -8.10 1.28
CA GLN A 150 8.14 -8.08 0.01
C GLN A 150 6.62 -7.94 0.22
N LYS A 151 6.06 -8.65 1.21
CA LYS A 151 4.65 -8.54 1.61
C LYS A 151 4.32 -7.12 2.06
N THR A 152 5.17 -6.54 2.90
CA THR A 152 5.00 -5.17 3.42
C THR A 152 5.11 -4.12 2.33
N ASN A 153 6.09 -4.27 1.42
CA ASN A 153 6.28 -3.34 0.32
C ASN A 153 5.05 -3.34 -0.62
N THR A 154 4.56 -4.53 -0.99
CA THR A 154 3.33 -4.69 -1.78
C THR A 154 2.15 -4.01 -1.10
N ARG A 155 1.96 -4.26 0.20
CA ARG A 155 0.91 -3.62 1.00
C ARG A 155 1.02 -2.10 1.03
N LYS A 156 2.24 -1.56 1.20
CA LYS A 156 2.51 -0.12 1.18
C LYS A 156 2.17 0.50 -0.18
N MET A 157 2.53 -0.17 -1.28
CA MET A 157 2.20 0.29 -2.64
C MET A 157 0.69 0.39 -2.85
N ILE A 158 -0.07 -0.63 -2.42
CA ILE A 158 -1.53 -0.61 -2.52
C ILE A 158 -2.13 0.50 -1.66
N ALA A 159 -1.63 0.67 -0.43
CA ALA A 159 -2.10 1.74 0.45
C ALA A 159 -1.83 3.15 -0.12
N ASN A 160 -0.68 3.37 -0.78
CA ASN A 160 -0.36 4.62 -1.46
C ASN A 160 -1.34 4.90 -2.60
N ASP A 161 -1.65 3.88 -3.40
CA ASP A 161 -2.62 3.97 -4.48
C ASP A 161 -4.03 4.31 -3.95
N LEU A 162 -4.48 3.65 -2.89
CA LEU A 162 -5.76 3.97 -2.21
C LEU A 162 -5.78 5.40 -1.65
N TYR A 163 -4.69 5.85 -1.03
CA TYR A 163 -4.58 7.20 -0.49
C TYR A 163 -4.69 8.28 -1.57
N LEU A 164 -4.13 8.03 -2.75
CA LEU A 164 -4.17 8.97 -3.87
C LEU A 164 -5.51 8.93 -4.59
N CYS A 165 -6.02 7.73 -4.90
CA CYS A 165 -7.12 7.56 -5.84
C CYS A 165 -8.48 7.39 -5.15
N GLU A 166 -8.57 6.86 -3.93
CA GLU A 166 -9.86 6.51 -3.30
C GLU A 166 -10.18 7.34 -2.05
N TRP A 167 -9.63 8.56 -2.00
CA TRP A 167 -9.91 9.49 -0.91
C TRP A 167 -11.25 10.23 -1.13
N PRO A 168 -12.12 10.38 -0.10
CA PRO A 168 -11.99 9.88 1.28
C PRO A 168 -12.59 8.49 1.53
N GLN A 169 -13.23 7.87 0.54
CA GLN A 169 -14.11 6.71 0.70
C GLN A 169 -13.42 5.48 1.28
N ARG A 170 -12.13 5.30 1.01
CA ARG A 170 -11.36 4.10 1.39
C ARG A 170 -10.14 4.41 2.25
N LYS A 171 -10.16 5.56 2.93
CA LYS A 171 -9.10 5.97 3.86
C LYS A 171 -8.85 4.93 4.97
N ASP A 172 -9.89 4.27 5.48
CA ASP A 172 -9.77 3.31 6.58
C ASP A 172 -9.04 2.04 6.12
N ARG A 173 -9.25 1.63 4.87
CA ARG A 173 -8.50 0.53 4.26
C ARG A 173 -7.03 0.92 4.09
N ALA A 174 -6.74 2.10 3.55
CA ALA A 174 -5.37 2.59 3.43
C ALA A 174 -4.66 2.67 4.80
N LEU A 175 -5.34 3.18 5.82
CA LEU A 175 -4.84 3.26 7.19
C LEU A 175 -4.50 1.89 7.74
N ARG A 176 -5.43 0.93 7.69
CA ARG A 176 -5.22 -0.46 8.14
C ARG A 176 -4.00 -1.09 7.47
N LEU A 177 -3.82 -0.86 6.17
CA LEU A 177 -2.68 -1.39 5.43
C LEU A 177 -1.36 -0.76 5.89
N TYR A 178 -1.31 0.56 6.10
CA TYR A 178 -0.12 1.22 6.65
C TYR A 178 0.20 0.78 8.07
N GLU A 179 -0.80 0.67 8.95
CA GLU A 179 -0.61 0.22 10.34
C GLU A 179 -0.06 -1.19 10.39
N LYS A 180 -0.63 -2.10 9.59
CA LYS A 180 -0.15 -3.48 9.50
C LYS A 180 1.27 -3.54 8.93
N SER A 181 1.59 -2.73 7.92
CA SER A 181 2.95 -2.60 7.40
C SER A 181 3.94 -2.07 8.45
N ALA A 182 3.57 -1.02 9.19
CA ALA A 182 4.42 -0.48 10.25
C ALA A 182 4.68 -1.52 11.35
N LYS A 183 3.62 -2.21 11.79
CA LYS A 183 3.70 -3.25 12.83
C LYS A 183 4.52 -4.47 12.40
N ASP A 184 4.30 -4.98 11.18
CA ASP A 184 5.07 -6.11 10.65
C ASP A 184 6.58 -5.77 10.60
N MET A 185 6.93 -4.54 10.23
CA MET A 185 8.34 -4.10 10.21
C MET A 185 8.90 -3.84 11.60
N GLU A 186 8.11 -3.30 12.52
CA GLU A 186 8.53 -3.11 13.91
C GLU A 186 8.85 -4.45 14.57
N VAL A 187 7.97 -5.44 14.42
CA VAL A 187 8.21 -6.81 14.89
C VAL A 187 9.47 -7.40 14.25
N LEU A 188 9.70 -7.14 12.97
CA LEU A 188 10.86 -7.65 12.27
C LEU A 188 12.16 -6.99 12.76
N VAL A 189 12.18 -5.65 12.86
CA VAL A 189 13.30 -4.81 13.31
C VAL A 189 13.71 -5.15 14.75
N ASP A 190 12.73 -5.30 15.64
CA ASP A 190 12.96 -5.61 17.05
C ASP A 190 13.15 -7.12 17.30
N GLY A 191 12.94 -7.94 16.28
CA GLY A 191 12.97 -9.40 16.33
C GLY A 191 14.37 -10.00 16.44
N THR A 192 14.41 -11.28 16.79
CA THR A 192 15.65 -12.04 17.03
C THR A 192 16.57 -12.11 15.81
N TYR A 193 16.01 -12.09 14.59
CA TYR A 193 16.78 -12.14 13.36
C TYR A 193 17.78 -10.98 13.25
N PHE A 194 17.32 -9.73 13.40
CA PHE A 194 18.20 -8.56 13.29
C PHE A 194 19.05 -8.31 14.54
N GLN A 195 18.68 -8.87 15.69
CA GLN A 195 19.56 -8.92 16.85
C GLN A 195 20.83 -9.76 16.57
N GLN A 196 20.74 -10.79 15.72
CA GLN A 196 21.86 -11.65 15.36
C GLN A 196 22.73 -11.06 14.23
N VAL A 197 22.11 -10.55 13.17
CA VAL A 197 22.86 -10.04 11.99
C VAL A 197 23.29 -8.58 12.11
N GLY A 198 22.75 -7.85 13.09
CA GLY A 198 23.08 -6.45 13.37
C GLY A 198 22.37 -5.43 12.47
N THR A 199 22.52 -4.16 12.82
CA THR A 199 21.81 -3.03 12.19
C THR A 199 22.41 -2.58 10.87
N ASP A 200 23.61 -3.04 10.53
CA ASP A 200 24.25 -2.69 9.26
C ASP A 200 23.77 -3.51 8.08
N HIS A 201 23.05 -4.60 8.34
CA HIS A 201 22.52 -5.50 7.33
C HIS A 201 21.58 -4.75 6.36
N PRO A 202 21.69 -4.95 5.03
CA PRO A 202 20.85 -4.25 4.05
C PRO A 202 19.35 -4.40 4.31
N GLN A 203 18.90 -5.61 4.68
CA GLN A 203 17.51 -5.88 5.00
C GLN A 203 17.03 -5.18 6.28
N TYR A 204 17.93 -4.92 7.24
CA TYR A 204 17.57 -4.13 8.43
C TYR A 204 17.28 -2.69 8.03
N LYS A 205 18.18 -2.10 7.22
CA LYS A 205 18.02 -0.74 6.69
C LYS A 205 16.74 -0.62 5.87
N GLU A 206 16.44 -1.61 5.04
CA GLU A 206 15.19 -1.69 4.28
C GLU A 206 13.96 -1.79 5.18
N ALA A 207 13.94 -2.71 6.16
CA ALA A 207 12.85 -2.88 7.10
C ALA A 207 12.59 -1.60 7.89
N ARG A 208 13.65 -0.98 8.40
CA ARG A 208 13.58 0.30 9.13
C ARG A 208 13.04 1.42 8.26
N GLN A 209 13.46 1.51 6.99
CA GLN A 209 12.94 2.51 6.06
C GLN A 209 11.46 2.28 5.75
N LEU A 210 11.04 1.03 5.50
CA LEU A 210 9.63 0.69 5.27
C LEU A 210 8.75 1.01 6.50
N MET A 211 9.27 0.77 7.71
CA MET A 211 8.61 1.16 8.95
C MET A 211 8.41 2.67 9.02
N ILE A 212 9.49 3.45 8.83
CA ILE A 212 9.47 4.92 8.86
C ILE A 212 8.53 5.48 7.80
N ASP A 213 8.57 4.97 6.58
CA ASP A 213 7.68 5.36 5.49
C ASP A 213 6.21 5.12 5.86
N SER A 214 5.90 3.96 6.44
CA SER A 214 4.53 3.59 6.82
C SER A 214 3.99 4.51 7.91
N TYR A 215 4.77 4.77 8.97
CA TYR A 215 4.41 5.75 10.01
C TYR A 215 4.22 7.16 9.45
N ASN A 216 5.11 7.57 8.53
CA ASN A 216 4.98 8.84 7.83
C ASN A 216 3.66 8.91 7.05
N ASN A 217 3.27 7.83 6.37
CA ASN A 217 2.02 7.80 5.62
C ASN A 217 0.78 7.79 6.53
N ILE A 218 0.81 7.13 7.69
CA ILE A 218 -0.24 7.22 8.71
C ILE A 218 -0.43 8.66 9.18
N LEU A 219 0.67 9.36 9.49
CA LEU A 219 0.65 10.78 9.87
C LEU A 219 0.02 11.64 8.76
N ALA A 220 0.44 11.44 7.51
CA ALA A 220 -0.12 12.17 6.37
C ALA A 220 -1.61 11.90 6.17
N LEU A 221 -2.05 10.65 6.39
CA LEU A 221 -3.43 10.23 6.29
C LEU A 221 -4.31 10.94 7.34
N HIS A 222 -3.91 10.92 8.61
CA HIS A 222 -4.63 11.63 9.67
C HIS A 222 -4.63 13.15 9.45
N MET A 223 -3.52 13.72 8.98
CA MET A 223 -3.43 15.14 8.64
C MET A 223 -4.43 15.50 7.52
N ARG A 224 -4.51 14.72 6.44
CA ARG A 224 -5.48 14.92 5.35
C ARG A 224 -6.92 14.70 5.83
N ALA A 225 -7.15 13.77 6.77
CA ALA A 225 -8.43 13.54 7.42
C ALA A 225 -8.85 14.67 8.39
N LYS A 226 -7.99 15.66 8.63
CA LYS A 226 -8.16 16.69 9.67
C LYS A 226 -8.31 16.11 11.09
N GLN A 227 -7.81 14.89 11.31
CA GLN A 227 -7.78 14.24 12.62
C GLN A 227 -6.48 14.60 13.34
N TYR A 228 -6.34 15.89 13.68
CA TYR A 228 -5.06 16.43 14.13
C TYR A 228 -4.52 15.79 15.42
N GLY A 229 -5.38 15.41 16.37
CA GLY A 229 -4.96 14.69 17.57
C GLY A 229 -4.31 13.33 17.26
N LEU A 230 -4.89 12.57 16.33
CA LEU A 230 -4.32 11.30 15.87
C LEU A 230 -3.04 11.52 15.05
N ALA A 231 -3.00 12.59 14.24
CA ALA A 231 -1.79 12.98 13.52
C ALA A 231 -0.63 13.27 14.49
N LYS A 232 -0.87 14.05 15.55
CA LYS A 232 0.14 14.33 16.59
C LYS A 232 0.64 13.04 17.26
N GLN A 233 -0.27 12.12 17.61
CA GLN A 233 0.10 10.82 18.19
C GLN A 233 0.98 9.99 17.24
N ALA A 234 0.58 9.88 15.97
CA ALA A 234 1.34 9.14 14.95
C ALA A 234 2.73 9.74 14.71
N GLY A 235 2.82 11.08 14.62
CA GLY A 235 4.10 11.77 14.47
C GLY A 235 5.00 11.63 15.70
N ALA A 236 4.43 11.70 16.91
CA ALA A 236 5.19 11.46 18.14
C ALA A 236 5.72 10.01 18.21
N ALA A 237 4.91 9.02 17.83
CA ALA A 237 5.33 7.62 17.74
C ALA A 237 6.50 7.44 16.75
N LEU A 238 6.45 8.12 15.60
CA LEU A 238 7.55 8.12 14.62
C LEU A 238 8.82 8.78 15.17
N LEU A 239 8.70 9.97 15.79
CA LEU A 239 9.87 10.68 16.33
C LEU A 239 10.55 9.96 17.50
N LYS A 240 9.83 9.10 18.24
CA LYS A 240 10.47 8.19 19.22
C LYS A 240 11.44 7.22 18.55
N LYS A 241 11.17 6.83 17.29
CA LYS A 241 11.98 5.86 16.52
C LYS A 241 13.02 6.54 15.61
N ASP A 242 12.71 7.75 15.15
CA ASP A 242 13.59 8.58 14.33
C ASP A 242 13.42 10.06 14.71
N PRO A 243 14.12 10.54 15.78
CA PRO A 243 13.94 11.90 16.30
C PRO A 243 14.28 13.02 15.32
N ARG A 244 15.08 12.71 14.28
CA ARG A 244 15.53 13.66 13.27
C ARG A 244 14.79 13.51 11.94
N ASN A 245 13.63 12.84 11.94
CA ASN A 245 12.83 12.64 10.75
C ASN A 245 12.20 13.95 10.27
N LEU A 246 12.79 14.54 9.22
CA LEU A 246 12.39 15.86 8.72
C LEU A 246 10.94 15.88 8.20
N LYS A 247 10.52 14.83 7.49
CA LYS A 247 9.14 14.71 6.99
C LYS A 247 8.13 14.70 8.13
N ALA A 248 8.43 14.00 9.23
CA ALA A 248 7.57 13.96 10.40
C ALA A 248 7.51 15.32 11.10
N LEU A 249 8.67 15.96 11.34
CA LEU A 249 8.76 17.29 11.96
C LEU A 249 7.99 18.34 11.15
N LEU A 250 8.18 18.35 9.83
CA LEU A 250 7.49 19.28 8.93
C LEU A 250 5.97 19.08 8.97
N ARG A 251 5.52 17.82 8.94
CA ARG A 251 4.09 17.49 9.02
C ARG A 251 3.50 17.85 10.38
N LEU A 252 4.21 17.59 11.48
CA LEU A 252 3.77 17.96 12.82
C LEU A 252 3.68 19.47 13.02
N ALA A 253 4.66 20.22 12.51
CA ALA A 253 4.61 21.68 12.55
C ALA A 253 3.42 22.23 11.72
N LYS A 254 3.15 21.66 10.54
CA LYS A 254 1.94 21.95 9.75
C LYS A 254 0.66 21.60 10.52
N VAL A 255 0.60 20.43 11.16
CA VAL A 255 -0.55 20.00 11.99
C VAL A 255 -0.78 20.97 13.15
N ALA A 256 0.27 21.35 13.88
CA ALA A 256 0.18 22.29 15.00
C ALA A 256 -0.37 23.66 14.57
N MET A 257 -0.02 24.13 13.37
CA MET A 257 -0.59 25.36 12.81
C MET A 257 -2.05 25.23 12.36
N MET A 258 -2.49 24.04 11.94
CA MET A 258 -3.85 23.82 11.43
C MET A 258 -4.85 23.44 12.52
N ASP A 259 -4.40 22.79 13.59
CA ASP A 259 -5.25 22.30 14.67
C ASP A 259 -5.71 23.42 15.59
N PRO A 260 -7.03 23.72 15.65
CA PRO A 260 -7.57 24.79 16.50
C PRO A 260 -7.32 24.59 18.00
N LYS A 261 -7.04 23.36 18.43
CA LYS A 261 -6.78 23.03 19.84
C LYS A 261 -5.33 23.26 20.26
N THR A 262 -4.43 23.47 19.30
CA THR A 262 -3.01 23.69 19.57
C THR A 262 -2.81 25.08 20.16
N SER A 263 -2.10 25.15 21.28
CA SER A 263 -1.68 26.44 21.84
C SER A 263 -0.65 27.12 20.95
N LEU A 264 -0.50 28.45 21.09
CA LEU A 264 0.53 29.18 20.34
C LEU A 264 1.94 28.66 20.68
N ASP A 265 2.19 28.32 21.93
CA ASP A 265 3.50 27.85 22.38
C ASP A 265 3.83 26.44 21.85
N GLU A 266 2.84 25.55 21.78
CA GLU A 266 3.01 24.22 21.19
C GLU A 266 3.35 24.30 19.70
N ALA A 267 2.67 25.19 18.95
CA ALA A 267 2.98 25.42 17.55
C ALA A 267 4.36 26.05 17.34
N ASP A 268 4.77 26.99 18.20
CA ASP A 268 6.11 27.60 18.13
C ASP A 268 7.21 26.57 18.42
N SER A 269 7.00 25.71 19.43
CA SER A 269 7.91 24.61 19.78
C SER A 269 8.06 23.60 18.64
N ALA A 270 6.98 23.26 17.96
CA ALA A 270 7.01 22.35 16.81
C ALA A 270 7.82 22.94 15.63
N ILE A 271 7.67 24.24 15.35
CA ILE A 271 8.42 24.92 14.29
C ILE A 271 9.90 25.05 14.67
N GLN A 272 10.21 25.39 15.91
CA GLN A 272 11.58 25.45 16.40
C GLN A 272 12.29 24.09 16.28
N SER A 273 11.57 23.00 16.59
CA SER A 273 12.09 21.65 16.45
C SER A 273 12.42 21.30 14.99
N LEU A 274 11.60 21.76 14.04
CA LEU A 274 11.88 21.64 12.61
C LEU A 274 13.11 22.46 12.21
N GLU A 275 13.19 23.74 12.60
CA GLU A 275 14.30 24.64 12.29
C GLU A 275 15.64 24.04 12.77
N ASN A 276 15.68 23.52 13.99
CA ASN A 276 16.86 22.89 14.59
C ASN A 276 17.30 21.61 13.86
N ALA A 277 16.36 20.87 13.27
CA ALA A 277 16.65 19.62 12.57
C ALA A 277 17.16 19.85 11.14
N VAL A 278 16.80 20.99 10.54
CA VAL A 278 17.03 21.32 9.14
C VAL A 278 18.32 22.10 8.90
N THR A 279 18.88 22.74 9.94
CA THR A 279 19.97 23.77 9.90
C THR A 279 21.22 23.42 9.06
N TYR A 280 21.42 22.18 8.61
CA TYR A 280 22.59 21.76 7.81
C TYR A 280 22.32 20.64 6.79
N LYS A 281 21.08 20.45 6.32
CA LYS A 281 20.73 19.23 5.55
C LYS A 281 20.34 19.47 4.10
N ASN A 282 19.45 20.41 3.82
CA ASN A 282 18.88 20.59 2.49
C ASN A 282 18.27 21.99 2.33
N ARG A 283 18.69 22.71 1.29
CA ARG A 283 18.23 24.06 0.97
C ARG A 283 16.72 24.14 0.74
N ASP A 284 16.12 23.13 0.11
CA ASP A 284 14.67 23.12 -0.18
C ASP A 284 13.85 22.96 1.11
N GLU A 285 14.36 22.16 2.05
CA GLU A 285 13.71 21.92 3.34
C GLU A 285 13.90 23.11 4.30
N GLU A 286 15.05 23.79 4.22
CA GLU A 286 15.28 25.09 4.88
C GLU A 286 14.30 26.16 4.40
N GLU A 287 14.06 26.23 3.09
CA GLU A 287 13.11 27.17 2.52
C GLU A 287 11.67 26.89 2.99
N GLU A 288 11.25 25.62 3.01
CA GLU A 288 9.94 25.22 3.55
C GLU A 288 9.80 25.54 5.04
N ALA A 289 10.83 25.29 5.86
CA ALA A 289 10.81 25.63 7.28
C ALA A 289 10.69 27.15 7.50
N SER A 290 11.44 27.93 6.71
CA SER A 290 11.39 29.40 6.75
C SER A 290 10.01 29.95 6.34
N LYS A 291 9.41 29.40 5.28
CA LYS A 291 8.03 29.74 4.87
C LYS A 291 7.03 29.45 5.97
N LEU A 292 7.16 28.29 6.64
CA LEU A 292 6.30 27.90 7.74
C LEU A 292 6.41 28.87 8.92
N ARG A 293 7.63 29.26 9.30
CA ARG A 293 7.88 30.24 10.36
C ARG A 293 7.31 31.62 10.02
N ALA A 294 7.47 32.08 8.78
CA ALA A 294 6.90 33.36 8.35
C ALA A 294 5.36 33.34 8.43
N ALA A 295 4.72 32.27 7.96
CA ALA A 295 3.28 32.08 8.07
C ALA A 295 2.80 32.04 9.52
N TRP A 296 3.57 31.40 10.41
CA TRP A 296 3.29 31.37 11.84
C TRP A 296 3.36 32.75 12.51
N LYS A 297 4.41 33.53 12.24
CA LYS A 297 4.55 34.90 12.76
C LYS A 297 3.35 35.78 12.38
N LYS A 298 2.90 35.68 11.11
CA LYS A 298 1.70 36.38 10.64
C LYS A 298 0.43 35.94 11.38
N LYS A 299 0.25 34.63 11.59
CA LYS A 299 -0.90 34.08 12.33
C LYS A 299 -0.91 34.56 13.79
N LYS A 300 0.26 34.58 14.45
CA LYS A 300 0.42 35.05 15.83
C LYS A 300 0.07 36.54 15.95
N ALA A 301 0.57 37.37 15.04
CA ALA A 301 0.25 38.82 15.02
C ALA A 301 -1.26 39.07 14.85
N ASN A 302 -1.92 38.33 13.96
CA ASN A 302 -3.38 38.44 13.75
C ASN A 302 -4.20 37.95 14.94
N ALA A 303 -3.68 37.05 15.77
CA ALA A 303 -4.35 36.57 16.98
C ALA A 303 -4.14 37.49 18.19
N SER A 304 -3.18 38.42 18.12
CA SER A 304 -2.91 39.43 19.15
C SER A 304 -3.51 40.81 18.82
N SER A 305 -4.15 40.96 17.66
CA SER A 305 -4.91 42.15 17.24
C SER A 305 -6.39 41.94 17.48
#